data_AF-A0A7S2M948-F1
#
_entry.id   AF-A0A7S2M948-F1
#
_cell.length_a   1.000
_cell.length_b   1.000
_cell.length_c   1.000
_cell.angle_alpha   90.00
_cell.angle_beta   90.00
_cell.angle_gamma   90.00
#
_symmetry.space_group_name_H-M   'P 1'
#
loop_
_entity.id
_entity.type
_entity.pdbx_description
1 polymer ?
#
loop_
_entity_poly.entity_id
_entity_poly.type
_entity_poly.pdbx_seq_one_letter_code
_entity_poly.pdbx_strand_id
1 'polypeptide(L)'
;SNTAAAAVVHAYADIPYDRSSFHLAGRSDCVAEVAISLIQNALNEIELKNNNNNDASNKLEARHPFVGLVDHVSVMSITSQESGTTIPTTTAAAASSARQIGSQIDQSNYIKIHYYGLACPNNTP
;
A
#
# COMPACT_ATOMS: atom_id res chain seq x y z
N SER A 1 -24.83 -10.28 -11.45
CA SER A 1 -23.50 -9.65 -11.43
C SER A 1 -23.11 -9.43 -9.98
N ASN A 2 -22.14 -10.18 -9.44
CA ASN A 2 -21.64 -9.94 -8.08
C ASN A 2 -20.54 -8.89 -8.16
N THR A 3 -20.92 -7.61 -8.10
CA THR A 3 -20.00 -6.50 -7.82
C THR A 3 -19.50 -6.65 -6.40
N ALA A 4 -18.41 -7.38 -6.19
CA ALA A 4 -17.71 -7.30 -4.93
C ALA A 4 -16.94 -5.97 -4.93
N ALA A 5 -17.34 -5.06 -4.05
CA ALA A 5 -16.77 -3.73 -3.96
C ALA A 5 -15.57 -3.72 -2.99
N ALA A 6 -14.56 -2.90 -3.29
CA ALA A 6 -13.65 -2.38 -2.29
C ALA A 6 -14.26 -1.11 -1.67
N ALA A 7 -14.08 -0.92 -0.37
CA ALA A 7 -14.53 0.24 0.37
C ALA A 7 -13.36 0.86 1.13
N VAL A 8 -13.36 2.19 1.22
CA VAL A 8 -12.49 2.92 2.15
C VAL A 8 -13.16 2.89 3.52
N VAL A 9 -12.56 2.15 4.46
CA VAL A 9 -13.04 2.04 5.84
C VAL A 9 -12.55 3.23 6.66
N HIS A 10 -11.35 3.71 6.37
CA HIS A 10 -10.73 4.82 7.09
C HIS A 10 -9.76 5.56 6.18
N ALA A 11 -9.71 6.88 6.33
CA ALA A 11 -8.67 7.73 5.76
C ALA A 11 -8.31 8.77 6.82
N TYR A 12 -7.03 8.84 7.19
CA TYR A 12 -6.58 9.66 8.31
C TYR A 12 -5.29 10.38 7.95
N ALA A 13 -5.29 11.71 8.16
CA ALA A 13 -4.12 12.55 8.04
C ALA A 13 -3.45 12.68 9.41
N ASP A 14 -2.28 12.09 9.54
CA ASP A 14 -1.44 12.13 10.72
C ASP A 14 -0.47 13.32 10.64
N ILE A 15 -1.04 14.51 10.89
CA ILE A 15 -0.35 15.81 10.75
C ILE A 15 0.99 15.86 11.51
N PRO A 16 1.09 15.39 12.78
CA PRO A 16 2.35 15.43 13.52
C PRO A 16 3.50 14.65 12.85
N TYR A 17 3.17 13.67 12.01
CA TYR A 17 4.15 12.83 11.33
C TYR A 17 4.23 13.08 9.82
N ASP A 18 3.47 14.06 9.30
CA ASP A 18 3.35 14.37 7.87
C ASP A 18 3.02 13.12 7.02
N ARG A 19 2.06 12.32 7.51
CA ARG A 19 1.66 11.05 6.88
C ARG A 19 0.16 10.99 6.69
N SER A 20 -0.28 10.22 5.71
CA SER A 20 -1.70 9.81 5.59
C SER A 20 -1.79 8.30 5.55
N SER A 21 -2.79 7.73 6.23
CA SER A 21 -3.08 6.30 6.22
C SER A 21 -4.48 6.05 5.67
N PHE A 22 -4.61 4.97 4.89
CA PHE A 22 -5.85 4.53 4.30
C PHE A 22 -6.08 3.06 4.68
N HIS A 23 -7.28 2.73 5.16
CA HIS A 23 -7.70 1.36 5.39
C HIS A 23 -8.77 0.99 4.36
N LEU A 24 -8.50 -0.05 3.59
CA LEU A 24 -9.37 -0.56 2.55
C LEU A 24 -9.88 -1.96 2.96
N ALA A 25 -11.14 -2.24 2.66
CA ALA A 25 -11.73 -3.56 2.87
C ALA A 25 -12.53 -3.99 1.65
N GLY A 26 -12.47 -5.28 1.31
CA GLY A 26 -13.21 -5.82 0.18
C GLY A 26 -12.60 -7.12 -0.33
N ARG A 27 -12.99 -7.51 -1.54
CA ARG A 27 -12.36 -8.65 -2.23
C ARG A 27 -10.90 -8.30 -2.57
N SER A 28 -10.02 -9.30 -2.47
CA SER A 28 -8.57 -9.10 -2.46
C SER A 28 -8.01 -8.49 -3.76
N ASP A 29 -8.61 -8.81 -4.89
CA ASP A 29 -8.33 -8.22 -6.21
C ASP A 29 -8.74 -6.75 -6.29
N CYS A 30 -9.95 -6.42 -5.85
CA CYS A 30 -10.47 -5.05 -5.87
C CYS A 30 -9.70 -4.14 -4.91
N VAL A 31 -9.33 -4.64 -3.73
CA VAL A 31 -8.48 -3.89 -2.78
C VAL A 31 -7.11 -3.61 -3.39
N ALA A 32 -6.51 -4.59 -4.07
CA ALA A 32 -5.23 -4.40 -4.75
C ALA A 32 -5.33 -3.34 -5.85
N GLU A 33 -6.39 -3.36 -6.66
CA GLU A 33 -6.63 -2.38 -7.72
C GLU A 33 -6.74 -0.95 -7.17
N VAL A 34 -7.56 -0.73 -6.13
CA VAL A 34 -7.69 0.58 -5.48
C VAL A 34 -6.36 1.03 -4.88
N ALA A 35 -5.64 0.14 -4.20
CA ALA A 35 -4.33 0.46 -3.63
C ALA A 35 -3.31 0.87 -4.70
N ILE A 36 -3.24 0.14 -5.82
CA ILE A 36 -2.37 0.47 -6.96
C ILE A 36 -2.72 1.86 -7.50
N SER A 37 -4.00 2.15 -7.72
CA SER A 37 -4.43 3.47 -8.22
C SER A 37 -4.05 4.62 -7.26
N LEU A 38 -4.22 4.44 -5.95
CA LEU A 38 -3.83 5.44 -4.96
C LEU A 38 -2.33 5.71 -5.00
N ILE A 39 -1.52 4.64 -5.09
CA ILE A 39 -0.06 4.75 -5.14
C ILE A 39 0.39 5.44 -6.42
N GLN A 40 -0.14 5.03 -7.58
CA GLN A 40 0.17 5.67 -8.86
C GLN A 40 -0.21 7.14 -8.88
N ASN A 41 -1.39 7.50 -8.34
CA ASN A 41 -1.80 8.91 -8.25
C ASN A 41 -0.85 9.71 -7.35
N ALA A 42 -0.46 9.17 -6.19
CA ALA A 42 0.49 9.82 -5.29
C ALA A 42 1.85 10.06 -5.99
N LEU A 43 2.36 9.07 -6.73
CA LEU A 43 3.61 9.17 -7.48
C LEU A 43 3.53 10.22 -8.59
N ASN A 44 2.43 10.26 -9.35
CA ASN A 44 2.22 11.24 -10.42
C ASN A 44 2.16 12.67 -9.88
N GLU A 45 1.54 12.89 -8.71
CA GLU A 45 1.52 14.23 -8.07
C GLU A 45 2.92 14.72 -7.69
N ILE A 46 3.87 13.82 -7.40
CA ILE A 46 5.27 14.18 -7.15
C ILE A 46 6.00 14.56 -8.42
N GLU A 47 5.84 13.80 -9.52
CA GLU A 47 6.46 14.17 -10.81
C GLU A 47 5.98 15.57 -11.25
N LEU A 48 4.70 15.88 -11.05
CA LEU A 48 4.12 17.20 -11.30
C LEU A 48 4.71 18.29 -10.41
N LYS A 49 4.98 18.02 -9.12
CA LYS A 49 5.62 19.00 -8.22
C LYS A 49 7.11 19.20 -8.52
N ASN A 50 7.85 18.16 -8.89
CA ASN A 50 9.26 18.25 -9.24
C ASN A 50 9.48 18.97 -10.58
N ASN A 51 8.57 18.82 -11.54
CA ASN A 51 8.64 19.53 -12.81
C ASN A 51 8.22 21.01 -12.70
N ASN A 52 7.51 21.41 -11.64
CA ASN A 52 6.99 22.76 -11.46
C ASN A 52 7.72 23.60 -10.40
N ASN A 53 8.58 23.00 -9.56
CA ASN A 53 9.23 23.70 -8.44
C ASN A 53 10.71 24.02 -8.70
N ASN A 54 10.95 25.25 -9.17
CA ASN A 54 12.22 25.97 -9.04
C ASN A 54 12.35 26.72 -7.69
N ASP A 55 11.47 26.49 -6.71
CA ASP A 55 11.50 27.23 -5.44
C ASP A 55 11.98 26.38 -4.27
N ALA A 56 13.19 26.72 -3.83
CA ALA A 56 13.81 26.24 -2.61
C ALA A 56 13.17 26.94 -1.39
N SER A 57 12.56 26.17 -0.49
CA SER A 57 12.47 26.59 0.91
C SER A 57 12.62 25.38 1.85
N ASN A 58 13.78 25.32 2.49
CA ASN A 58 14.12 24.34 3.51
C ASN A 58 13.41 24.71 4.82
N LYS A 59 12.35 23.99 5.18
CA LYS A 59 11.91 23.86 6.58
C LYS A 59 12.02 22.39 6.98
N LEU A 60 13.05 22.08 7.77
CA LEU A 60 13.17 20.80 8.47
C LEU A 60 12.28 20.84 9.72
N GLU A 61 10.99 20.56 9.55
CA GLU A 61 10.17 20.07 10.65
C GLU A 61 10.47 18.58 10.88
N ALA A 62 10.27 18.11 12.12
CA ALA A 62 10.63 16.77 12.57
C ALA A 62 9.89 15.69 11.76
N ARG A 63 10.45 15.31 10.62
CA ARG A 63 9.94 14.26 9.75
C ARG A 63 10.08 12.91 10.46
N HIS A 64 8.97 12.20 10.60
CA HIS A 64 8.99 10.77 10.93
C HIS A 64 9.94 10.06 9.96
N PRO A 65 10.71 9.04 10.38
CA PRO A 65 11.47 8.24 9.42
C PRO A 65 10.49 7.63 8.41
N PHE A 66 10.58 8.04 7.15
CA PHE A 66 9.82 7.47 6.04
C PHE A 66 10.82 6.86 5.05
N VAL A 67 10.59 5.64 4.61
CA VAL A 67 11.43 4.97 3.60
C VAL A 67 11.03 5.31 2.16
N GLY A 68 9.92 6.03 1.97
CA GLY A 68 9.46 6.55 0.69
C GLY A 68 8.14 7.30 0.79
N LEU A 69 7.63 7.82 -0.34
CA LEU A 69 6.31 8.46 -0.43
C LEU A 69 5.19 7.54 0.04
N VAL A 70 5.30 6.27 -0.33
CA VAL A 70 4.49 5.18 0.19
C VAL A 70 5.41 4.37 1.07
N ASP A 71 5.27 4.57 2.38
CA ASP A 71 6.16 3.97 3.37
C ASP A 71 5.89 2.47 3.53
N HIS A 72 4.60 2.08 3.54
CA HIS A 72 4.19 0.71 3.82
C HIS A 72 2.79 0.41 3.30
N VAL A 73 2.61 -0.80 2.78
CA VAL A 73 1.31 -1.37 2.40
C VAL A 73 1.18 -2.74 3.05
N SER A 74 0.13 -2.93 3.84
CA SER A 74 -0.21 -4.22 4.44
C SER A 74 -1.53 -4.74 3.90
N VAL A 75 -1.56 -6.04 3.56
CA VAL A 75 -2.79 -6.72 3.15
C VAL A 75 -3.06 -7.83 4.16
N MET A 76 -4.23 -7.80 4.78
CA MET A 76 -4.63 -8.75 5.81
C MET A 76 -5.99 -9.36 5.48
N SER A 77 -6.19 -10.62 5.85
CA SER A 77 -7.50 -11.28 5.74
C SER A 77 -8.43 -10.75 6.84
N ILE A 78 -9.62 -10.29 6.46
CA ILE A 78 -10.65 -9.81 7.40
C ILE A 78 -11.37 -10.99 8.07
N THR A 79 -11.53 -12.11 7.37
CA THR A 79 -12.11 -13.31 7.96
C THR A 79 -11.11 -13.94 8.92
N SER A 80 -11.25 -13.60 10.20
CA SER A 80 -10.77 -14.41 11.31
C SER A 80 -11.63 -15.67 11.34
N GLN A 81 -11.03 -16.86 11.35
CA GLN A 81 -11.75 -18.04 11.83
C GLN A 81 -11.19 -18.43 13.18
N GLU A 82 -11.95 -18.08 14.21
CA GLU A 82 -12.16 -19.00 15.32
C GLU A 82 -12.58 -20.35 14.74
N SER A 83 -11.95 -21.42 15.21
CA SER A 83 -12.24 -22.83 14.87
C SER A 83 -11.62 -23.36 13.57
N GLY A 84 -10.37 -23.82 13.71
CA GLY A 84 -9.85 -25.06 13.11
C GLY A 84 -10.06 -25.30 11.61
N THR A 85 -8.92 -25.36 10.89
CA THR A 85 -8.68 -26.17 9.68
C THR A 85 -8.77 -25.53 8.27
N THR A 86 -8.90 -24.21 8.11
CA THR A 86 -8.80 -23.56 6.76
C THR A 86 -7.97 -22.27 6.75
N ILE A 87 -6.73 -22.34 7.25
CA ILE A 87 -5.76 -21.22 7.33
C ILE A 87 -5.00 -20.90 6.00
N PRO A 88 -4.74 -21.83 5.04
CA PRO A 88 -3.81 -21.54 3.95
C PRO A 88 -4.32 -20.56 2.87
N THR A 89 -5.62 -20.58 2.57
CA THR A 89 -6.14 -19.95 1.34
C THR A 89 -6.34 -18.44 1.46
N THR A 90 -6.82 -17.95 2.60
CA THR A 90 -7.08 -16.50 2.79
C THR A 90 -5.79 -15.71 3.02
N THR A 91 -4.83 -16.29 3.74
CA THR A 91 -3.49 -15.74 3.94
C THR A 91 -2.68 -15.74 2.63
N ALA A 92 -2.81 -16.79 1.81
CA ALA A 92 -2.25 -16.83 0.47
C ALA A 92 -2.86 -15.79 -0.48
N ALA A 93 -4.16 -15.50 -0.37
CA ALA A 93 -4.80 -14.44 -1.14
C ALA A 93 -4.27 -13.07 -0.75
N ALA A 94 -4.16 -12.77 0.54
CA ALA A 94 -3.57 -11.52 1.03
C ALA A 94 -2.11 -11.34 0.59
N ALA A 95 -1.29 -12.39 0.73
CA ALA A 95 0.10 -12.39 0.28
C ALA A 95 0.22 -12.21 -1.25
N SER A 96 -0.68 -12.83 -2.02
CA SER A 96 -0.72 -12.68 -3.48
C SER A 96 -1.14 -11.28 -3.90
N SER A 97 -2.12 -10.67 -3.23
CA SER A 97 -2.49 -9.27 -3.46
C SER A 97 -1.33 -8.32 -3.12
N ALA A 98 -0.62 -8.54 -2.02
CA ALA A 98 0.57 -7.73 -1.68
C ALA A 98 1.66 -7.83 -2.77
N ARG A 99 1.92 -9.04 -3.29
CA ARG A 99 2.83 -9.25 -4.43
C ARG A 99 2.32 -8.58 -5.71
N GLN A 100 1.03 -8.67 -5.99
CA GLN A 100 0.43 -8.02 -7.15
C GLN A 100 0.62 -6.50 -7.10
N ILE A 101 0.30 -5.87 -5.96
CA ILE A 101 0.50 -4.44 -5.73
C ILE A 101 1.95 -4.07 -6.01
N GLY A 102 2.90 -4.77 -5.38
CA GLY A 102 4.32 -4.50 -5.59
C GLY A 102 4.73 -4.66 -7.06
N SER A 103 4.40 -5.78 -7.69
CA SER A 103 4.80 -6.05 -9.09
C SER A 103 4.29 -5.01 -10.09
N GLN A 104 3.10 -4.44 -9.87
CA GLN A 104 2.55 -3.40 -10.74
C GLN A 104 3.18 -2.03 -10.52
N ILE A 105 3.66 -1.75 -9.31
CA ILE A 105 4.37 -0.50 -9.01
C ILE A 105 5.83 -0.58 -9.47
N ASP A 106 6.48 -1.75 -9.37
CA ASP A 106 7.88 -1.95 -9.78
C ASP A 106 8.09 -1.69 -11.29
N GLN A 107 7.05 -1.92 -12.09
CA GLN A 107 7.06 -1.66 -13.54
C GLN A 107 7.30 -0.19 -13.91
N SER A 108 7.18 0.75 -12.97
CA SER A 108 7.48 2.17 -13.23
C SER A 108 8.97 2.53 -13.06
N ASN A 109 9.89 1.57 -12.92
CA ASN A 109 11.37 1.72 -12.94
C ASN A 109 12.04 2.68 -11.93
N TYR A 110 11.28 3.44 -11.15
CA TYR A 110 11.84 4.45 -10.23
C TYR A 110 11.71 4.09 -8.75
N ILE A 111 11.14 2.93 -8.41
CA ILE A 111 10.74 2.60 -7.04
C ILE A 111 11.25 1.22 -6.68
N LYS A 112 12.13 1.16 -5.68
CA LYS A 112 12.58 -0.12 -5.12
C LYS A 112 11.52 -0.64 -4.14
N ILE A 113 10.98 -1.82 -4.42
CA ILE A 113 9.95 -2.45 -3.58
C ILE A 113 10.56 -3.54 -2.73
N HIS A 114 10.23 -3.51 -1.44
CA HIS A 114 10.61 -4.51 -0.46
C HIS A 114 9.36 -5.24 0.03
N TYR A 115 9.35 -6.55 -0.14
CA TYR A 115 8.28 -7.41 0.38
C TYR A 115 8.66 -7.91 1.78
N TYR A 116 7.68 -7.96 2.68
CA TYR A 116 7.83 -8.45 4.04
C TYR A 116 6.76 -9.49 4.38
N GLY A 117 6.97 -10.23 5.46
CA GLY A 117 6.04 -11.27 5.93
C GLY A 117 5.78 -12.33 4.86
N LEU A 118 4.52 -12.77 4.74
CA LEU A 118 4.11 -13.82 3.78
C LEU A 118 4.23 -13.40 2.30
N ALA A 119 4.46 -12.11 2.02
CA ALA A 119 4.69 -11.62 0.67
C ALA A 119 6.16 -11.75 0.23
N CYS A 120 7.10 -11.92 1.17
CA CYS A 120 8.53 -11.97 0.89
C CYS A 120 8.92 -13.22 0.08
N PRO A 121 9.61 -13.07 -1.08
CA PRO A 121 10.23 -14.20 -1.77
C PRO A 121 11.24 -14.86 -0.82
N ASN A 122 11.07 -16.15 -0.55
CA ASN A 122 11.86 -16.97 0.38
C ASN A 122 11.47 -16.90 1.87
N ASN A 123 10.37 -16.24 2.24
CA ASN A 123 9.86 -16.23 3.63
C ASN A 123 10.86 -15.68 4.68
N THR A 124 11.89 -14.94 4.25
CA THR A 124 12.85 -14.29 5.15
C THR A 124 12.31 -12.93 5.60
N PRO A 125 12.19 -12.67 6.91
CA PRO A 125 11.76 -11.39 7.46
C PRO A 125 12.63 -10.20 7.02
#